data_AF-M7WZQ2-F1
#
_entry.id   AF-M7WZQ2-F1
#
_cell.length_a   1.000
_cell.length_b   1.000
_cell.length_c   1.000
_cell.angle_alpha   90.00
_cell.angle_beta   90.00
_cell.angle_gamma   90.00
#
_symmetry.space_group_name_H-M   'P 1'
#
loop_
_entity.id
_entity.type
_entity.pdbx_description
1 polymer ?
#
loop_
_entity_poly.entity_id
_entity_poly.type
_entity_poly.pdbx_seq_one_letter_code
_entity_poly.pdbx_strand_id
1 'polypeptide(L)'
;MRCFPMPTRHPNGNPYPIPRSASVDLPSPPPTFAGLTDDDPSHLDPFLSTPEDVRKHLARLKKQKKPYTMDLTIMAAKKKVHKSACIRDRCKRRFREAVRMVVVRGARKDETAPGRIAVSKEVVGETGPRKWLMAGYCYVVTIDLEMYRHPLPDLVEHVRTALTSLKRRAEQATLDAQLDDLEISPPAREPDDLQGSH
;
A
#
# COMPACT_ATOMS: atom_id res chain seq x y z
N MET A 1 -10.25 -9.16 3.25
CA MET A 1 -9.10 -8.41 2.69
C MET A 1 -8.38 -9.32 1.70
N ARG A 2 -7.78 -8.77 0.64
CA ARG A 2 -6.97 -9.50 -0.34
C ARG A 2 -5.66 -8.72 -0.56
N CYS A 3 -4.56 -9.41 -0.87
CA CYS A 3 -3.31 -8.79 -1.27
C CYS A 3 -2.83 -9.38 -2.60
N PHE A 4 -2.14 -8.55 -3.39
CA PHE A 4 -1.57 -8.95 -4.67
C PHE A 4 -0.15 -8.41 -4.77
N PRO A 5 0.80 -9.17 -5.34
CA PRO A 5 2.10 -8.64 -5.67
C PRO A 5 1.90 -7.50 -6.66
N MET A 6 2.47 -6.34 -6.34
CA MET A 6 2.49 -5.19 -7.23
C MET A 6 3.63 -5.42 -8.23
N PRO A 7 3.40 -5.27 -9.54
CA PRO A 7 4.49 -5.26 -10.50
C PRO A 7 5.45 -4.15 -10.07
N THR A 8 6.73 -4.50 -9.94
CA THR A 8 7.80 -3.54 -9.63
C THR A 8 7.71 -2.42 -10.64
N ARG A 9 7.26 -1.22 -10.20
CA ARG A 9 7.43 -0.03 -11.03
C ARG A 9 8.92 0.13 -11.20
N HIS A 10 9.43 -0.13 -12.40
CA HIS A 10 10.81 0.12 -12.75
C HIS A 10 11.19 1.53 -12.28
N PRO A 11 12.38 1.72 -11.70
CA PRO A 11 12.83 3.04 -11.25
C PRO A 11 12.80 4.10 -12.37
N ASN A 12 12.78 3.67 -13.65
CA ASN A 12 12.69 4.51 -14.84
C ASN A 12 11.52 4.17 -15.80
N GLY A 13 10.38 3.70 -15.30
CA GLY A 13 9.26 3.38 -16.19
C GLY A 13 7.92 3.62 -15.51
N ASN A 14 7.25 4.71 -15.88
CA ASN A 14 5.84 4.91 -15.56
C ASN A 14 5.04 3.96 -16.47
N PRO A 15 4.46 2.85 -15.98
CA PRO A 15 3.78 1.88 -16.86
C PRO A 15 2.38 2.36 -17.28
N TYR A 16 1.95 3.51 -16.78
CA TYR A 16 0.72 4.17 -17.15
C TYR A 16 1.09 5.57 -17.67
N PRO A 17 0.83 5.91 -18.94
CA PRO A 17 0.84 7.31 -19.32
C PRO A 17 -0.12 8.03 -18.38
N ILE A 18 0.37 9.06 -17.69
CA ILE A 18 -0.51 10.03 -17.04
C ILE A 18 -1.40 10.50 -18.19
N PRO A 19 -2.73 10.32 -18.16
CA PRO A 19 -3.57 10.93 -19.17
C PRO A 19 -3.25 12.41 -19.11
N ARG A 20 -2.65 12.94 -20.19
CA ARG A 20 -2.42 14.38 -20.32
C ARG A 20 -3.77 15.01 -20.05
N SER A 21 -3.87 15.82 -18.99
CA SER A 21 -5.08 16.59 -18.78
C SER A 21 -5.39 17.31 -20.08
N ALA A 22 -6.64 17.23 -20.53
CA ALA A 22 -7.13 17.93 -21.71
C ALA A 22 -7.22 19.45 -21.43
N SER A 23 -6.15 20.04 -20.93
CA SER A 23 -6.03 21.46 -20.60
C SER A 23 -5.24 22.23 -21.66
N VAL A 24 -4.88 21.60 -22.78
CA VAL A 24 -4.12 22.27 -23.85
C VAL A 24 -5.01 23.17 -24.71
N ASP A 25 -6.34 22.95 -24.73
CA ASP A 25 -7.24 23.63 -25.67
C ASP A 25 -8.33 24.49 -24.99
N LEU A 26 -8.21 24.83 -23.71
CA LEU A 26 -9.11 25.81 -23.08
C LEU A 26 -8.50 27.21 -23.17
N PRO A 27 -9.25 28.23 -23.65
CA PRO A 27 -8.81 29.61 -23.55
C PRO A 27 -8.54 29.94 -22.08
N SER A 28 -7.40 30.61 -21.84
CA SER A 28 -6.96 30.97 -20.50
C SER A 28 -8.07 31.68 -19.72
N PRO A 29 -8.29 31.34 -18.43
CA PRO A 29 -9.18 32.12 -17.59
C PRO A 29 -8.66 33.57 -17.51
N PRO A 30 -9.55 34.57 -17.39
CA PRO A 30 -9.17 35.96 -17.32
C PRO A 30 -8.18 36.23 -16.18
N PRO A 31 -7.28 37.22 -16.33
CA PRO A 31 -6.20 37.49 -15.40
C PRO A 31 -6.79 38.10 -14.14
N THR A 32 -7.18 37.29 -13.17
CA THR A 32 -7.57 37.84 -11.86
C THR A 32 -7.07 37.04 -10.68
N PHE A 33 -6.42 35.88 -10.88
CA PHE A 33 -5.73 35.15 -9.81
C PHE A 33 -4.53 34.31 -10.30
N ALA A 34 -3.87 34.71 -11.40
CA ALA A 34 -2.60 34.15 -11.82
C ALA A 34 -1.47 34.80 -11.00
N GLY A 35 -0.83 34.06 -10.10
CA GLY A 35 0.28 34.59 -9.30
C GLY A 35 0.50 33.98 -7.92
N LEU A 36 -0.38 33.09 -7.41
CA LEU A 36 -0.16 32.47 -6.09
C LEU A 36 0.42 31.05 -6.13
N THR A 37 0.51 30.42 -7.31
CA THR A 37 0.99 29.04 -7.44
C THR A 37 1.78 28.76 -8.72
N ASP A 38 2.27 29.77 -9.43
CA ASP A 38 3.18 29.51 -10.54
C ASP A 38 4.55 29.11 -9.99
N ASP A 39 4.88 27.82 -10.14
CA ASP A 39 6.24 27.27 -10.02
C ASP A 39 7.10 27.75 -11.21
N ASP A 40 7.16 29.06 -11.47
CA ASP A 40 8.05 29.64 -12.46
C ASP A 40 9.44 29.87 -11.80
N PRO A 41 10.52 29.20 -12.25
CA PRO A 41 11.85 29.33 -11.66
C PRO A 41 12.46 30.74 -11.78
N SER A 42 11.83 31.66 -12.53
CA SER A 42 12.23 33.05 -12.68
C SER A 42 11.66 34.01 -11.62
N HIS A 43 10.64 33.62 -10.86
CA HIS A 43 9.98 34.51 -9.90
C HIS A 43 10.53 34.29 -8.47
N LEU A 44 11.67 34.91 -8.19
CA LEU A 44 12.33 34.88 -6.89
C LEU A 44 11.66 35.87 -5.91
N ASP A 45 10.74 35.38 -5.08
CA ASP A 45 10.38 36.10 -3.85
C ASP A 45 11.53 35.98 -2.83
N PRO A 46 12.22 37.08 -2.47
CA PRO A 46 13.46 37.01 -1.68
C PRO A 46 13.25 36.55 -0.23
N PHE A 47 12.01 36.57 0.27
CA PHE A 47 11.70 36.34 1.69
C PHE A 47 11.22 34.92 2.01
N LEU A 48 10.93 34.08 1.01
CA LEU A 48 10.40 32.73 1.19
C LEU A 48 11.12 31.66 0.35
N SER A 49 12.25 32.00 -0.27
CA SER A 49 13.04 31.04 -1.04
C SER A 49 13.74 30.07 -0.09
N THR A 50 13.15 28.89 0.10
CA THR A 50 13.90 27.77 0.66
C THR A 50 15.15 27.57 -0.21
N PRO A 51 16.36 27.58 0.38
CA PRO A 51 17.60 27.44 -0.38
C PRO A 51 17.54 26.22 -1.31
N GLU A 52 18.09 26.33 -2.51
CA GLU A 52 18.03 25.24 -3.51
C GLU A 52 18.50 23.90 -2.95
N ASP A 53 19.52 23.94 -2.09
CA ASP A 53 20.08 22.75 -1.45
C ASP A 53 19.08 22.09 -0.51
N VAL A 54 18.28 22.88 0.21
CA VAL A 54 17.17 22.40 1.05
C VAL A 54 16.09 21.79 0.16
N ARG A 55 15.76 22.40 -0.98
CA ARG A 55 14.80 21.84 -1.95
C ARG A 55 15.29 20.51 -2.54
N LYS A 56 16.55 20.43 -2.99
CA LYS A 56 17.18 19.20 -3.50
C LYS A 56 17.26 18.12 -2.43
N HIS A 57 17.58 18.49 -1.19
CA HIS A 57 17.62 17.59 -0.05
C HIS A 57 16.23 17.04 0.31
N LEU A 58 15.21 17.88 0.40
CA LEU A 58 13.83 17.47 0.64
C LEU A 58 13.27 16.62 -0.50
N ALA A 59 13.59 16.94 -1.75
CA ALA A 59 13.23 16.12 -2.91
C ALA A 59 13.90 14.74 -2.88
N ARG A 60 15.17 14.67 -2.48
CA ARG A 60 15.89 13.39 -2.28
C ARG A 60 15.27 12.55 -1.17
N LEU A 61 14.91 13.17 -0.05
CA LEU A 61 14.20 12.50 1.05
C LEU A 61 12.80 12.02 0.63
N LYS A 62 12.06 12.78 -0.19
CA LYS A 62 10.76 12.36 -0.73
C LYS A 62 10.88 11.20 -1.73
N LYS A 63 11.98 11.13 -2.51
CA LYS A 63 12.23 10.04 -3.46
C LYS A 63 12.60 8.71 -2.80
N GLN A 64 13.14 8.75 -1.58
CA GLN A 64 13.38 7.55 -0.78
C GLN A 64 12.04 7.01 -0.25
N LYS A 65 11.30 6.27 -1.09
CA LYS A 65 10.11 5.55 -0.64
C LYS A 65 10.52 4.61 0.49
N LYS A 66 9.94 4.80 1.66
CA LYS A 66 10.16 3.94 2.82
C LYS A 66 9.82 2.50 2.40
N PRO A 67 10.67 1.50 2.69
CA PRO A 67 10.55 0.15 2.14
C PRO A 67 9.24 -0.59 2.50
N TYR A 68 8.47 -0.06 3.45
CA TYR A 68 7.20 -0.64 3.92
C TYR A 68 6.05 0.37 3.83
N THR A 69 5.92 1.02 2.67
CA THR A 69 4.75 1.87 2.39
C THR A 69 3.58 0.97 1.97
N MET A 70 2.51 0.92 2.76
CA MET A 70 1.31 0.15 2.44
C MET A 70 0.52 0.84 1.34
N ASP A 71 0.31 0.16 0.21
CA ASP A 71 -0.71 0.55 -0.75
C ASP A 71 -2.03 -0.12 -0.38
N LEU A 72 -2.98 0.67 0.14
CA LEU A 72 -4.26 0.19 0.66
C LEU A 72 -5.42 0.85 -0.09
N THR A 73 -6.14 0.04 -0.87
CA THR A 73 -7.38 0.43 -1.55
C THR A 73 -8.59 -0.07 -0.77
N ILE A 74 -9.42 0.87 -0.30
CA ILE A 74 -10.65 0.57 0.47
C ILE A 74 -11.88 0.87 -0.37
N MET A 75 -12.57 -0.19 -0.78
CA MET A 75 -13.83 -0.15 -1.49
C MET A 75 -14.99 -0.11 -0.48
N ALA A 76 -15.83 0.92 -0.60
CA ALA A 76 -17.03 1.07 0.21
C ALA A 76 -18.22 1.20 -0.75
N ALA A 77 -18.94 0.11 -0.99
CA ALA A 77 -20.04 0.10 -1.95
C ALA A 77 -21.32 0.71 -1.34
N LYS A 78 -22.08 1.46 -2.14
CA LYS A 78 -23.38 2.06 -1.77
C LYS A 78 -24.35 1.01 -1.19
N LYS A 79 -24.38 -0.19 -1.79
CA LYS A 79 -25.26 -1.30 -1.40
C LYS A 79 -24.80 -2.05 -0.13
N LYS A 80 -23.50 -2.04 0.17
CA LYS A 80 -22.90 -2.81 1.29
C LYS A 80 -22.68 -1.98 2.56
N VAL A 81 -22.49 -0.67 2.41
CA VAL A 81 -22.21 0.24 3.53
C VAL A 81 -23.39 1.17 3.77
N HIS A 82 -23.59 2.15 2.90
CA HIS A 82 -24.67 3.13 3.05
C HIS A 82 -24.87 3.98 1.78
N LYS A 83 -26.09 4.52 1.59
CA LYS A 83 -26.44 5.44 0.48
C LYS A 83 -25.62 6.75 0.52
N SER A 84 -25.45 7.32 1.70
CA SER A 84 -24.69 8.56 1.92
C SER A 84 -23.17 8.35 1.78
N ALA A 85 -22.52 9.22 1.00
CA ALA A 85 -21.06 9.21 0.83
C ALA A 85 -20.32 9.52 2.15
N CYS A 86 -20.83 10.47 2.94
CA CYS A 86 -20.24 10.87 4.21
C CYS A 86 -20.11 9.69 5.18
N ILE A 87 -21.13 8.81 5.23
CA ILE A 87 -21.09 7.60 6.06
C ILE A 87 -20.05 6.61 5.53
N ARG A 88 -19.97 6.41 4.21
CA ARG A 88 -18.94 5.54 3.61
C ARG A 88 -17.53 6.03 3.91
N ASP A 89 -17.28 7.33 3.81
CA ASP A 89 -15.97 7.90 4.07
C ASP A 89 -15.62 7.88 5.57
N ARG A 90 -16.62 8.04 6.45
CA ARG A 90 -16.43 7.80 7.89
C ARG A 90 -16.00 6.36 8.17
N CYS A 91 -16.62 5.37 7.50
CA CYS A 91 -16.24 3.96 7.63
C CYS A 91 -14.82 3.71 7.11
N LYS A 92 -14.47 4.24 5.94
CA LYS A 92 -13.10 4.16 5.40
C LYS A 92 -12.08 4.76 6.36
N ARG A 93 -12.38 5.94 6.93
CA ARG A 93 -11.48 6.63 7.88
C ARG A 93 -11.27 5.80 9.14
N ARG A 94 -12.35 5.25 9.72
CA ARG A 94 -12.28 4.37 10.89
C ARG A 94 -11.43 3.13 10.61
N PHE A 95 -11.63 2.49 9.45
CA PHE A 95 -10.84 1.33 9.05
C PHE A 95 -9.35 1.67 8.86
N ARG A 96 -9.03 2.79 8.19
CA ARG A 96 -7.64 3.25 8.04
C ARG A 96 -6.98 3.47 9.39
N GLU A 97 -7.71 4.02 10.35
CA GLU A 97 -7.15 4.23 11.69
C GLU A 97 -6.86 2.91 12.38
N ALA A 98 -7.77 1.93 12.33
CA ALA A 98 -7.52 0.60 12.87
C ALA A 98 -6.28 -0.06 12.23
N VAL A 99 -6.13 0.03 10.91
CA VAL A 99 -4.92 -0.46 10.21
C VAL A 99 -3.67 0.28 10.67
N ARG A 100 -3.70 1.60 10.79
CA ARG A 100 -2.56 2.39 11.31
C ARG A 100 -2.19 1.97 12.73
N MET A 101 -3.17 1.74 13.60
CA MET A 101 -2.93 1.28 14.96
C MET A 101 -2.23 -0.08 14.98
N VAL A 102 -2.66 -1.03 14.17
CA VAL A 102 -2.02 -2.36 14.09
C VAL A 102 -0.61 -2.26 13.49
N VAL A 103 -0.49 -1.64 12.32
CA VAL A 103 0.76 -1.65 11.54
C VAL A 103 1.85 -0.80 12.17
N VAL A 104 1.51 0.42 12.62
CA VAL A 104 2.48 1.39 13.14
C VAL A 104 2.70 1.19 14.64
N ARG A 105 1.62 0.98 15.39
CA ARG A 105 1.67 0.93 16.86
C ARG A 105 1.66 -0.50 17.40
N GLY A 106 1.52 -1.53 16.57
CA GLY A 106 1.44 -2.91 17.07
C GLY A 106 0.25 -3.14 18.01
N ALA A 107 -0.83 -2.39 17.82
CA ALA A 107 -1.99 -2.41 18.70
C ALA A 107 -2.63 -3.81 18.78
N ARG A 108 -3.15 -4.15 19.96
CA ARG A 108 -3.94 -5.34 20.24
C ARG A 108 -5.14 -4.99 21.11
N LYS A 109 -6.19 -5.79 21.05
CA LYS A 109 -7.27 -5.69 22.03
C LYS A 109 -6.71 -6.00 23.42
N ASP A 110 -7.06 -5.18 24.41
CA ASP A 110 -6.71 -5.45 25.80
C ASP A 110 -7.69 -6.49 26.37
N GLU A 111 -7.17 -7.61 26.86
CA GLU A 111 -7.96 -8.68 27.47
C GLU A 111 -8.34 -8.32 28.92
N THR A 112 -7.51 -7.51 29.58
CA THR A 112 -7.67 -7.15 31.00
C THR A 112 -8.71 -6.04 31.20
N ALA A 113 -8.88 -5.16 30.20
CA ALA A 113 -9.83 -4.05 30.25
C ALA A 113 -10.69 -4.00 28.96
N PRO A 114 -11.96 -4.46 29.01
CA PRO A 114 -12.82 -4.47 27.84
C PRO A 114 -12.99 -3.04 27.31
N GLY A 115 -12.78 -2.86 26.01
CA GLY A 115 -12.86 -1.55 25.37
C GLY A 115 -11.54 -0.79 25.27
N ARG A 116 -10.46 -1.26 25.90
CA ARG A 116 -9.13 -0.65 25.77
C ARG A 116 -8.29 -1.32 24.69
N ILE A 117 -7.34 -0.54 24.17
CA ILE A 117 -6.39 -0.97 23.15
C ILE A 117 -5.01 -0.92 23.80
N ALA A 118 -4.37 -2.08 23.91
CA ALA A 118 -3.01 -2.20 24.39
C ALA A 118 -2.03 -2.03 23.22
N VAL A 119 -0.93 -1.32 23.47
CA VAL A 119 0.11 -1.03 22.48
C VAL A 119 1.37 -1.78 22.90
N SER A 120 1.76 -2.80 22.14
CA SER A 120 2.96 -3.58 22.44
C SER A 120 4.21 -2.80 22.02
N LYS A 121 4.95 -2.25 22.99
CA LYS A 121 6.19 -1.49 22.73
C LYS A 121 7.27 -2.31 22.01
N GLU A 122 7.36 -3.61 22.29
CA GLU A 122 8.31 -4.55 21.68
C GLU A 122 8.14 -4.66 20.15
N VAL A 123 6.89 -4.68 19.68
CA VAL A 123 6.57 -4.83 18.25
C VAL A 123 6.92 -3.58 17.44
N VAL A 124 6.87 -2.40 18.09
CA VAL A 124 7.13 -1.11 17.44
C VAL A 124 8.63 -0.88 17.23
N GLY A 125 9.48 -1.37 18.15
CA GLY A 125 10.93 -1.17 18.11
C GLY A 125 11.66 -2.07 17.12
N GLU A 126 11.38 -3.38 17.13
CA GLU A 126 12.23 -4.36 16.44
C GLU A 126 11.69 -4.78 15.06
N THR A 127 10.38 -4.90 14.90
CA THR A 127 9.78 -5.44 13.65
C THR A 127 9.00 -4.38 12.86
N GLY A 128 8.44 -3.39 13.52
CA GLY A 128 7.72 -2.28 12.90
C GLY A 128 6.67 -2.74 11.86
N PRO A 129 6.49 -1.99 10.75
CA PRO A 129 5.57 -2.35 9.68
C PRO A 129 5.91 -3.68 8.97
N ARG A 130 7.15 -4.17 9.07
CA ARG A 130 7.62 -5.40 8.39
C ARG A 130 6.93 -6.65 8.91
N LYS A 131 6.48 -6.62 10.17
CA LYS A 131 5.75 -7.73 10.77
C LYS A 131 4.45 -8.00 10.04
N TRP A 132 3.79 -6.93 9.63
CA TRP A 132 2.40 -6.93 9.17
C TRP A 132 2.27 -6.80 7.66
N LEU A 133 3.22 -6.11 7.03
CA LEU A 133 3.20 -5.78 5.61
C LEU A 133 4.26 -6.55 4.83
N MET A 134 3.91 -6.92 3.61
CA MET A 134 4.83 -7.47 2.63
C MET A 134 5.27 -6.36 1.69
N ALA A 135 6.58 -6.28 1.43
CA ALA A 135 7.12 -5.27 0.52
C ALA A 135 6.65 -5.56 -0.91
N GLY A 136 6.24 -4.50 -1.63
CA GLY A 136 5.77 -4.64 -3.01
C GLY A 136 4.40 -5.27 -3.15
N TYR A 137 3.57 -5.34 -2.11
CA TYR A 137 2.18 -5.82 -2.23
C TYR A 137 1.17 -4.67 -2.14
N CYS A 138 0.08 -4.79 -2.89
CA CYS A 138 -1.10 -3.94 -2.81
C CYS A 138 -2.22 -4.67 -2.05
N TYR A 139 -2.88 -3.97 -1.14
CA TYR A 139 -3.96 -4.49 -0.29
C TYR A 139 -5.30 -3.92 -0.73
N VAL A 140 -6.26 -4.79 -1.00
CA VAL A 140 -7.63 -4.42 -1.37
C VAL A 140 -8.61 -4.92 -0.31
N VAL A 141 -9.42 -4.00 0.20
CA VAL A 141 -10.45 -4.30 1.20
C VAL A 141 -11.79 -3.80 0.69
N THR A 142 -12.81 -4.65 0.76
CA THR A 142 -14.20 -4.22 0.70
C THR A 142 -14.72 -4.13 2.12
N ILE A 143 -15.21 -2.96 2.53
CA ILE A 143 -15.82 -2.76 3.85
C ILE A 143 -17.34 -2.92 3.76
N ASP A 144 -17.93 -3.39 4.85
CA ASP A 144 -19.37 -3.47 5.07
C ASP A 144 -19.80 -2.55 6.23
N LEU A 145 -21.11 -2.49 6.48
CA LEU A 145 -21.66 -1.68 7.58
C LEU A 145 -21.36 -2.28 8.96
N GLU A 146 -21.24 -3.61 9.07
CA GLU A 146 -20.98 -4.29 10.34
C GLU A 146 -19.59 -3.94 10.90
N MET A 147 -18.58 -3.81 10.04
CA MET A 147 -17.25 -3.30 10.41
C MET A 147 -17.28 -1.91 11.06
N TYR A 148 -18.27 -1.07 10.73
CA TYR A 148 -18.44 0.24 11.39
C TYR A 148 -19.10 0.14 12.77
N ARG A 149 -20.00 -0.85 12.94
CA ARG A 149 -20.72 -1.10 14.21
C ARG A 149 -19.81 -1.70 15.27
N HIS A 150 -18.79 -2.46 14.88
CA HIS A 150 -17.83 -3.03 15.82
C HIS A 150 -17.08 -1.97 16.63
N PRO A 151 -16.92 -2.14 17.95
CA PRO A 151 -16.00 -1.36 18.77
C PRO A 151 -14.60 -1.31 18.14
N LEU A 152 -13.91 -0.18 18.28
CA LEU A 152 -12.58 -0.01 17.70
C LEU A 152 -11.58 -1.11 18.14
N PRO A 153 -11.55 -1.57 19.41
CA PRO A 153 -10.65 -2.66 19.83
C PRO A 153 -10.92 -3.97 19.08
N ASP A 154 -12.19 -4.31 18.87
CA ASP A 154 -12.56 -5.51 18.13
C ASP A 154 -12.15 -5.37 16.66
N LEU A 155 -12.36 -4.20 16.06
CA LEU A 155 -11.92 -3.94 14.69
C LEU A 155 -10.40 -4.07 14.55
N VAL A 156 -9.63 -3.58 15.52
CA VAL A 156 -8.16 -3.73 15.57
C VAL A 156 -7.77 -5.21 15.59
N GLU A 157 -8.44 -6.03 16.41
CA GLU A 157 -8.17 -7.46 16.47
C GLU A 157 -8.50 -8.18 15.15
N HIS A 158 -9.67 -7.91 14.57
CA HIS A 158 -10.02 -8.46 13.25
C HIS A 158 -9.02 -8.07 12.16
N VAL A 159 -8.55 -6.83 12.15
CA VAL A 159 -7.52 -6.36 11.21
C VAL A 159 -6.20 -7.10 11.43
N ARG A 160 -5.81 -7.30 12.70
CA ARG A 160 -4.60 -8.05 13.06
C ARG A 160 -4.67 -9.49 12.56
N THR A 161 -5.75 -10.20 12.85
CA THR A 161 -5.96 -11.58 12.37
C THR A 161 -5.97 -11.63 10.84
N ALA A 162 -6.64 -10.68 10.19
CA ALA A 162 -6.69 -10.60 8.73
C ALA A 162 -5.27 -10.42 8.14
N LEU A 163 -4.48 -9.46 8.63
CA LEU A 163 -3.13 -9.20 8.12
C LEU A 163 -2.20 -10.41 8.33
N THR A 164 -2.24 -11.05 9.51
CA THR A 164 -1.47 -12.27 9.77
C THR A 164 -1.86 -13.40 8.83
N SER A 165 -3.16 -13.61 8.60
CA SER A 165 -3.64 -14.65 7.69
C SER A 165 -3.26 -14.38 6.23
N LEU A 166 -3.26 -13.11 5.81
CA LEU A 166 -2.85 -12.70 4.47
C LEU A 166 -1.36 -12.93 4.26
N LYS A 167 -0.54 -12.51 5.22
CA LYS A 167 0.92 -12.70 5.16
C LYS A 167 1.26 -14.17 5.02
N ARG A 168 0.69 -15.03 5.88
CA ARG A 168 0.89 -16.48 5.81
C ARG A 168 0.51 -17.07 4.45
N ARG A 169 -0.62 -16.67 3.89
CA ARG A 169 -1.08 -17.18 2.58
C ARG A 169 -0.18 -16.74 1.43
N ALA A 170 0.29 -15.50 1.46
CA ALA A 170 1.15 -14.98 0.40
C ALA A 170 2.58 -15.51 0.49
N GLU A 171 3.11 -15.71 1.70
CA GLU A 171 4.39 -16.42 1.91
C GLU A 171 4.30 -17.85 1.39
N GLN A 172 3.22 -18.58 1.72
CA GLN A 172 2.98 -19.92 1.18
C GLN A 172 2.93 -19.93 -0.35
N ALA A 173 2.15 -19.03 -0.96
CA ALA A 173 2.06 -18.94 -2.42
C ALA A 173 3.40 -18.57 -3.09
N THR A 174 4.27 -17.85 -2.39
CA THR A 174 5.62 -17.53 -2.88
C THR A 174 6.53 -18.76 -2.82
N LEU A 175 6.44 -19.55 -1.75
CA LEU A 175 7.18 -20.80 -1.62
C LEU A 175 6.73 -21.83 -2.66
N ASP A 176 5.42 -21.97 -2.86
CA ASP A 176 4.86 -22.88 -3.85
C ASP A 176 5.37 -22.52 -5.27
N ALA A 177 5.36 -21.23 -5.62
CA ALA A 177 5.91 -20.76 -6.90
C ALA A 177 7.42 -21.01 -7.05
N GLN A 178 8.20 -20.90 -5.96
CA GLN A 178 9.63 -21.21 -5.97
C GLN A 178 9.90 -22.71 -6.15
N LEU A 179 9.03 -23.57 -5.64
CA LEU A 179 9.15 -25.01 -5.84
C LEU A 179 8.83 -25.39 -7.30
N ASP A 180 7.78 -24.80 -7.88
CA ASP A 180 7.43 -25.01 -9.29
C ASP A 180 8.59 -24.61 -10.23
N ASP A 181 9.32 -23.53 -9.92
CA ASP A 181 10.48 -23.08 -10.70
C ASP A 181 11.68 -24.07 -10.61
N LEU A 182 11.80 -24.82 -9.51
CA LEU A 182 12.88 -25.79 -9.29
C LEU A 182 12.62 -27.14 -9.97
N GLU A 183 11.37 -27.52 -10.21
CA GLU A 183 11.01 -28.81 -10.84
C GLU A 183 11.26 -28.83 -12.37
N ILE A 184 11.65 -27.71 -12.97
CA ILE A 184 12.10 -27.64 -14.39
C ILE A 184 13.60 -27.97 -14.47
N SER A 185 13.99 -29.17 -14.01
CA SER A 185 15.22 -29.81 -14.50
C SER A 185 14.79 -30.75 -15.63
N PRO A 186 15.22 -30.53 -16.89
CA PRO A 186 14.77 -31.37 -17.99
C PRO A 186 15.21 -32.81 -17.73
N PRO A 187 14.35 -33.81 -18.01
CA PRO A 187 14.77 -35.20 -17.93
C PRO A 187 16.01 -35.35 -18.82
N ALA A 188 17.09 -35.85 -18.23
CA ALA A 188 18.30 -36.17 -18.95
C ALA A 188 17.90 -36.98 -20.20
N ARG A 189 18.20 -36.46 -21.39
CA ARG A 189 18.07 -37.23 -22.63
C ARG A 189 18.81 -38.54 -22.40
N GLU A 190 18.08 -39.64 -22.34
CA GLU A 190 18.73 -40.95 -22.41
C GLU A 190 19.44 -41.01 -23.77
N PRO A 191 20.74 -41.36 -23.79
CA PRO A 191 21.40 -41.66 -25.05
C PRO A 191 20.72 -42.91 -25.60
N ASP A 192 20.04 -42.78 -26.75
CA ASP A 192 19.60 -43.94 -27.52
C ASP A 192 20.85 -44.75 -27.90
N ASP A 193 21.14 -45.74 -27.07
CA ASP A 193 22.17 -46.74 -27.30
C ASP A 193 21.79 -47.57 -28.53
N LEU A 194 22.59 -47.38 -29.58
CA LEU A 194 23.14 -48.41 -30.46
C LEU A 194 22.64 -49.85 -30.18
N GLN A 195 21.64 -50.31 -30.93
CA GLN A 195 21.33 -51.73 -31.18
C GLN A 195 20.42 -51.79 -32.42
N GLY A 196 20.69 -52.51 -33.51
CA GLY A 196 21.78 -53.41 -33.83
C GLY A 196 21.65 -53.84 -35.29
N SER A 197 22.78 -54.19 -35.88
CA SER A 197 22.92 -54.94 -37.13
C SER A 197 22.22 -56.29 -37.07
N HIS A 198 21.44 -56.66 -38.09
CA HIS A 198 21.62 -57.85 -38.94
C HIS A 198 20.42 -58.06 -39.87
#